data_AF-A0A8S3FKE2-F1
#
_entry.id   AF-A0A8S3FKE2-F1
#
_cell.length_a   1.000
_cell.length_b   1.000
_cell.length_c   1.000
_cell.angle_alpha   90.00
_cell.angle_beta   90.00
_cell.angle_gamma   90.00
#
_symmetry.space_group_name_H-M   'P 1'
#
loop_
_entity.id
_entity.type
_entity.pdbx_description
1 polymer ?
#
loop_
_entity_poly.entity_id
_entity_poly.type
_entity_poly.pdbx_seq_one_letter_code
_entity_poly.pdbx_strand_id
1 'polypeptide(L)' 'MSHVQPTKPPRYSSTYEDGTYQYRHVILDKSMLTTIPNTRLMNEYEWRALGIQQGPHWEH' A
#
# COMPACT_ATOMS: atom_id res chain seq x y z
N MET A 1 1.46 -20.76 19.92
CA MET A 1 0.41 -20.30 18.98
C MET A 1 0.66 -18.83 18.71
N SER A 2 1.22 -18.49 17.55
CA SER A 2 1.53 -17.10 17.21
C SER A 2 0.22 -16.34 17.03
N HIS A 3 -0.01 -15.34 17.89
CA HIS A 3 -1.20 -14.50 17.85
C HIS A 3 -1.07 -13.57 16.63
N VAL A 4 -1.56 -14.01 15.47
CA VAL A 4 -1.68 -13.13 14.30
C VAL A 4 -2.84 -12.19 14.59
N GLN A 5 -2.53 -10.97 15.02
CA GLN A 5 -3.54 -9.93 15.11
C GLN A 5 -4.12 -9.67 13.71
N PRO A 6 -5.45 -9.55 13.56
CA PRO A 6 -6.03 -9.24 12.27
C PRO A 6 -5.51 -7.89 11.79
N THR A 7 -4.85 -7.88 10.63
CA THR A 7 -4.35 -6.66 10.00
C THR A 7 -5.53 -5.75 9.67
N LYS A 8 -5.49 -4.50 10.12
CA LYS A 8 -6.52 -3.52 9.74
C LYS A 8 -6.50 -3.32 8.22
N PRO A 9 -7.66 -3.15 7.58
CA PRO A 9 -7.71 -2.92 6.14
C PRO A 9 -6.95 -1.63 5.79
N PRO A 10 -6.26 -1.58 4.62
CA PRO A 10 -5.64 -0.36 4.13
C PRO A 10 -6.67 0.77 3.99
N ARG A 11 -6.28 1.99 4.38
CA ARG A 11 -7.09 3.19 4.13
C ARG A 11 -6.52 3.95 2.94
N TYR A 12 -7.41 4.48 2.11
CA TYR A 12 -7.03 5.18 0.89
C TYR A 12 -7.43 6.64 0.99
N SER A 13 -6.56 7.53 0.50
CA SER A 13 -6.91 8.92 0.29
C SER A 13 -7.84 9.10 -0.93
N SER A 14 -8.44 10.29 -1.01
CA SER A 14 -8.93 10.83 -2.28
C SER A 14 -7.77 10.92 -3.28
N THR A 15 -8.08 10.79 -4.56
CA THR A 15 -7.10 11.02 -5.63
C THR A 15 -6.87 12.51 -5.83
N TYR A 16 -5.65 12.86 -6.27
CA TYR A 16 -5.25 14.22 -6.65
C TYR A 16 -4.33 14.15 -7.87
N GLU A 17 -4.18 15.24 -8.62
CA GLU A 17 -3.47 15.27 -9.90
C GLU A 17 -2.68 16.58 -10.09
N ASP A 18 -1.65 16.54 -10.93
CA ASP A 18 -0.81 17.69 -11.30
C ASP A 18 -0.85 18.02 -12.81
N GLY A 19 -1.78 17.41 -13.54
CA GLY A 19 -1.92 17.53 -15.00
C GLY A 19 -1.11 16.52 -15.81
N THR A 20 -0.18 15.78 -15.18
CA THR A 20 0.56 14.68 -15.84
C THR A 20 0.19 13.33 -15.25
N TYR A 21 0.07 13.24 -13.93
CA TYR A 21 -0.23 11.99 -13.23
C TYR A 21 -1.37 12.15 -12.23
N GLN A 22 -1.97 11.01 -11.89
CA GLN A 22 -2.90 10.87 -10.79
C GLN A 22 -2.20 10.19 -9.62
N TYR A 23 -2.40 10.73 -8.43
CA TYR A 23 -1.76 10.30 -7.20
C TYR A 23 -2.81 9.94 -6.15
N ARG A 24 -2.41 9.04 -5.24
CA ARG A 24 -3.10 8.80 -3.97
C ARG A 24 -2.09 8.25 -2.97
N HIS A 25 -2.39 8.35 -1.69
CA HIS A 25 -1.63 7.65 -0.66
C HIS A 25 -2.47 6.55 -0.03
N VAL A 26 -1.80 5.44 0.33
CA VAL A 26 -2.39 4.31 1.04
C VAL A 26 -1.76 4.21 2.42
N ILE A 27 -2.60 4.18 3.45
CA ILE A 27 -2.17 4.15 4.85
C ILE A 27 -2.36 2.73 5.37
N LEU A 28 -1.24 2.10 5.72
CA LEU A 28 -1.19 0.79 6.35
C LEU A 28 -1.09 0.90 7.88
N ASP A 29 -1.39 -0.20 8.59
CA ASP A 29 -1.17 -0.27 10.03
C ASP A 29 0.33 -0.39 10.36
N LYS A 30 0.76 0.22 11.47
CA LYS A 30 2.16 0.23 11.90
C LYS A 30 2.74 -1.18 12.11
N SER A 31 1.90 -2.16 12.43
CA SER A 31 2.32 -3.56 12.55
C SER A 31 2.90 -4.16 11.27
N MET A 32 2.61 -3.57 10.10
CA MET A 32 3.08 -4.04 8.79
C MET A 32 4.42 -3.40 8.37
N LEU A 33 5.00 -2.51 9.16
CA LEU A 33 6.25 -1.82 8.79
C LEU A 33 7.41 -2.79 8.50
N THR A 34 7.44 -3.95 9.14
CA THR A 34 8.50 -4.96 8.93
C THR A 34 8.39 -5.69 7.59
N THR A 35 7.25 -5.63 6.91
CA THR A 35 7.05 -6.25 5.59
C THR A 35 7.28 -5.28 4.43
N ILE A 36 7.49 -4.00 4.72
CA ILE A 36 7.70 -2.96 3.71
C ILE A 36 9.21 -2.79 3.46
N PRO A 37 9.67 -2.89 2.20
CA PRO A 37 11.07 -2.59 1.87
C PRO A 37 11.42 -1.14 2.21
N ASN A 38 12.55 -0.92 2.87
CA ASN A 38 13.05 0.41 3.24
C ASN A 38 14.10 0.97 2.27
N THR A 39 14.63 0.16 1.36
CA THR A 39 15.70 0.52 0.42
C THR A 39 15.23 0.67 -1.04
N ARG A 40 13.99 0.31 -1.35
CA ARG A 40 13.42 0.38 -2.70
C ARG A 40 11.90 0.48 -2.69
N LEU A 41 11.35 0.83 -3.85
CA LEU A 41 9.91 0.81 -4.11
C LEU A 41 9.39 -0.63 -4.25
N MET A 42 8.09 -0.78 -4.03
CA MET A 42 7.39 -2.06 -4.17
C MET A 42 6.85 -2.18 -5.59
N ASN A 43 7.01 -3.34 -6.22
CA ASN A 43 6.32 -3.61 -7.47
C ASN A 43 4.83 -3.92 -7.23
N GLU A 44 4.07 -4.03 -8.32
CA GLU A 44 2.62 -4.30 -8.26
C GLU A 44 2.26 -5.55 -7.47
N TYR A 45 3.01 -6.63 -7.65
CA TYR A 45 2.75 -7.87 -6.93
C TYR A 45 2.95 -7.71 -5.42
N GLU A 46 4.00 -7.00 -5.01
CA GLU A 46 4.36 -6.82 -3.60
C GLU A 46 3.33 -5.97 -2.85
N TRP A 47 2.92 -4.84 -3.41
CA TRP A 47 1.92 -4.02 -2.72
C TRP A 47 0.54 -4.70 -2.72
N ARG A 48 0.19 -5.48 -3.75
CA ARG A 48 -1.05 -6.30 -3.76
C ARG A 48 -1.02 -7.39 -2.68
N ALA A 49 0.15 -7.99 -2.42
CA ALA A 49 0.30 -9.00 -1.36
C ALA A 49 0.09 -8.43 0.05
N LEU A 50 0.26 -7.12 0.25
CA LEU A 50 -0.09 -6.42 1.50
C LEU A 50 -1.59 -6.13 1.64
N GLY A 51 -2.42 -6.60 0.70
CA GLY A 51 -3.87 -6.36 0.70
C GLY A 51 -4.27 -4.99 0.14
N ILE A 52 -3.33 -4.26 -0.46
CA ILE A 52 -3.63 -3.01 -1.16
C ILE A 52 -4.35 -3.35 -2.46
N GLN A 53 -5.53 -2.76 -2.65
CA GLN A 53 -6.40 -2.95 -3.81
C GLN A 53 -6.57 -1.61 -4.52
N GLN A 54 -5.98 -1.53 -5.71
CA GLN A 54 -6.11 -0.39 -6.62
C GLN A 54 -6.38 -0.91 -8.03
N GLY A 55 -6.84 -0.01 -8.90
CA GLY A 55 -6.97 -0.28 -10.33
C GLY A 55 -5.63 -0.62 -10.98
N PRO A 56 -5.62 -0.92 -12.28
CA PRO A 56 -4.37 -1.16 -13.02
C PRO A 56 -3.54 0.13 -13.13
N HIS A 57 -2.23 -0.03 -13.38
CA HIS A 57 -1.27 1.07 -13.65
C HIS A 57 -0.95 2.01 -12.48
N TRP A 58 -1.19 1.58 -11.24
CA TRP A 58 -0.68 2.30 -10.06
C TRP A 58 0.75 1.84 -9.75
N GLU A 59 1.66 2.81 -9.61
CA GLU A 59 3.06 2.58 -9.26
C GLU A 59 3.34 3.15 -7.86
N HIS A 60 4.19 2.45 -7.10
CA HIS A 60 4.76 2.95 -5.84
C HIS A 60 6.07 3.65 -6.16
#